data_AF-A0A5R9BLQ7-F1
#
_entry.id   AF-A0A5R9BLQ7-F1
#
_cell.length_a   1.000
_cell.length_b   1.000
_cell.length_c   1.000
_cell.angle_alpha   90.00
_cell.angle_beta   90.00
_cell.angle_gamma   90.00
#
_symmetry.space_group_name_H-M   'P 1'
#
loop_
_entity.id
_entity.type
_entity.pdbx_description
1 polymer ?
#
loop_
_entity_poly.entity_id
_entity_poly.type
_entity_poly.pdbx_seq_one_letter_code
_entity_poly.pdbx_strand_id
1 'polypeptide(L)'
;MTAVAPESRKADYTHLTPEEFRLIRILSEFETPTGARVVTRQALDEGVELSEATVSRILLRLDRMGLTTRVERKGRLVTEEGRQLVDDTQQSRLIHDELRHALNITDVSQLVDLLRARRGLEQEAALLAAQHATAEDLEELRANVELYRRTVGTPDGIRPGMEFHRLLIRAARSPLLEAIARTILYDPVEKFEPALSAIVGEHGDLDQAVAQHVEIVDAVEAGDADRARRLVHAHLSDFLEEADLFTKHANPSVVRRLLALIL
;
A
#
# COMPACT_ATOMS: atom_id res chain seq x y z
N MET A 1 48.53 -6.40 -2.97
CA MET A 1 47.35 -6.76 -3.77
C MET A 1 46.33 -7.38 -2.84
N THR A 2 45.43 -6.57 -2.31
CA THR A 2 44.37 -7.02 -1.40
C THR A 2 43.26 -7.57 -2.27
N ALA A 3 43.02 -8.88 -2.18
CA ALA A 3 41.93 -9.53 -2.89
C ALA A 3 40.60 -9.00 -2.34
N VAL A 4 39.87 -8.27 -3.17
CA VAL A 4 38.48 -7.86 -2.92
C VAL A 4 37.65 -9.15 -2.93
N ALA A 5 36.97 -9.44 -1.82
CA ALA A 5 36.04 -10.55 -1.73
C ALA A 5 34.96 -10.39 -2.82
N PRO A 6 34.57 -11.46 -3.53
CA PRO A 6 33.53 -11.34 -4.54
C PRO A 6 32.24 -10.89 -3.88
N GLU A 7 31.67 -9.79 -4.36
CA GLU A 7 30.30 -9.37 -4.02
C GLU A 7 29.38 -10.56 -4.20
N SER A 8 28.71 -10.96 -3.11
CA SER A 8 27.66 -11.98 -3.13
C SER A 8 26.58 -11.49 -4.08
N ARG A 9 26.60 -12.00 -5.31
CA ARG A 9 25.54 -11.83 -6.29
C ARG A 9 24.26 -12.34 -5.62
N LYS A 10 23.42 -11.44 -5.07
CA LYS A 10 22.13 -11.80 -4.46
C LYS A 10 21.42 -12.71 -5.45
N ALA A 11 21.29 -13.99 -5.12
CA ALA A 11 20.63 -14.93 -5.98
C ALA A 11 19.16 -14.51 -6.13
N ASP A 12 18.67 -14.51 -7.37
CA ASP A 12 17.30 -14.13 -7.68
C ASP A 12 16.37 -15.31 -7.31
N TYR A 13 15.64 -15.15 -6.22
CA TYR A 13 14.69 -16.14 -5.70
C TYR A 13 13.23 -15.82 -6.04
N THR A 14 12.98 -14.92 -7.00
CA THR A 14 11.62 -14.49 -7.40
C THR A 14 10.75 -15.66 -7.91
N HIS A 15 11.34 -16.82 -8.20
CA HIS A 15 10.66 -18.03 -8.68
C HIS A 15 10.42 -19.10 -7.60
N LEU A 16 10.65 -18.81 -6.32
CA LEU A 16 10.34 -19.76 -5.24
C LEU A 16 8.83 -20.05 -5.21
N THR A 17 8.44 -21.31 -5.24
CA THR A 17 7.02 -21.66 -5.06
C THR A 17 6.60 -21.49 -3.59
N PRO A 18 5.30 -21.33 -3.29
CA PRO A 18 4.81 -21.30 -1.91
C PRO A 18 5.21 -22.54 -1.10
N GLU A 19 5.24 -23.73 -1.72
CA GLU A 19 5.68 -24.97 -1.08
C GLU A 19 7.19 -24.96 -0.82
N GLU A 20 8.01 -24.51 -1.77
CA GLU A 20 9.46 -24.37 -1.60
C GLU A 20 9.78 -23.46 -0.41
N PHE A 21 9.12 -22.30 -0.34
CA PHE A 21 9.30 -21.35 0.76
C PHE A 21 8.87 -21.97 2.10
N ARG A 22 7.76 -22.69 2.10
CA ARG A 22 7.27 -23.35 3.32
C ARG A 22 8.25 -24.39 3.83
N LEU A 23 8.82 -25.21 2.95
CA LEU A 23 9.76 -26.27 3.36
C LEU A 23 11.07 -25.70 3.90
N ILE A 24 11.61 -24.63 3.31
CA ILE A 24 12.80 -23.98 3.86
C ILE A 24 12.52 -23.29 5.20
N ARG A 25 11.34 -22.66 5.35
CA ARG A 25 10.90 -22.08 6.63
C ARG A 25 10.72 -23.13 7.72
N ILE A 26 10.15 -24.30 7.38
CA ILE A 26 10.08 -25.45 8.31
C ILE A 26 11.49 -25.90 8.69
N LEU A 27 12.39 -26.05 7.71
CA LEU A 27 13.75 -26.49 7.98
C LEU A 27 14.54 -25.49 8.84
N SER A 28 14.27 -24.18 8.75
CA SER A 28 14.97 -23.17 9.56
C SER A 28 14.59 -23.21 11.04
N GLU A 29 13.51 -23.89 11.42
CA GLU A 29 13.14 -24.12 12.82
C GLU A 29 14.03 -25.16 13.52
N PHE A 30 14.85 -25.92 12.76
CA PHE A 30 15.72 -26.96 13.30
C PHE A 30 17.19 -26.55 13.25
N GLU A 31 17.87 -26.66 14.40
CA GLU A 31 19.32 -26.46 14.48
C GLU A 31 20.13 -27.68 13.98
N THR A 32 19.48 -28.85 13.90
CA THR A 32 20.12 -30.12 13.49
C THR A 32 19.68 -30.56 12.09
N PRO A 33 20.47 -31.36 11.37
CA PRO A 33 20.07 -31.82 10.04
C PRO A 33 18.76 -32.61 10.06
N THR A 34 17.81 -32.20 9.22
CA THR A 34 16.44 -32.74 9.23
C THR A 34 16.13 -33.45 7.91
N GLY A 35 15.57 -34.67 8.02
CA GLY A 35 15.24 -35.52 6.87
C GLY A 35 13.87 -35.23 6.25
N ALA A 36 13.68 -35.64 4.99
CA ALA A 36 12.46 -35.41 4.23
C ALA A 36 11.19 -35.91 4.94
N ARG A 37 11.25 -37.07 5.61
CA ARG A 37 10.13 -37.62 6.38
C ARG A 37 9.66 -36.71 7.52
N VAL A 38 10.58 -36.05 8.23
CA VAL A 38 10.26 -35.12 9.31
C VAL A 38 9.63 -33.85 8.74
N VAL A 39 10.26 -33.28 7.70
CA VAL A 39 9.73 -32.11 6.98
C VAL A 39 8.33 -32.38 6.43
N THR A 40 8.09 -33.58 5.88
CA THR A 40 6.78 -33.99 5.35
C THR A 40 5.71 -34.02 6.44
N ARG A 41 6.04 -34.55 7.62
CA ARG A 41 5.12 -34.56 8.77
C ARG A 41 4.79 -33.15 9.23
N GLN A 42 5.80 -32.29 9.39
CA GLN A 42 5.58 -30.90 9.81
C GLN A 42 4.73 -30.13 8.78
N ALA A 43 4.97 -30.34 7.49
CA ALA A 43 4.15 -29.73 6.45
C ALA A 43 2.68 -30.20 6.53
N LEU A 44 2.45 -31.49 6.83
CA LEU A 44 1.10 -32.02 7.04
C LEU A 44 0.42 -31.42 8.28
N ASP A 45 1.16 -31.25 9.37
CA ASP A 45 0.67 -30.60 10.60
C ASP A 45 0.27 -29.13 10.35
N GLU A 46 0.88 -28.47 9.35
CA GLU A 46 0.50 -27.15 8.86
C GLU A 46 -0.60 -27.16 7.77
N GLY A 47 -1.24 -28.31 7.52
CA GLY A 47 -2.33 -28.46 6.56
C GLY A 47 -1.89 -28.58 5.10
N VAL A 48 -0.62 -28.90 4.84
CA VAL A 48 -0.08 -29.06 3.48
C VAL A 48 0.18 -30.53 3.16
N GLU A 49 -0.66 -31.10 2.30
CA GLU A 49 -0.55 -32.49 1.87
C GLU A 49 0.48 -32.67 0.74
N LEU A 50 1.72 -33.01 1.10
CA LEU A 50 2.78 -33.36 0.14
C LEU A 50 3.27 -34.78 0.39
N SER A 51 3.51 -35.53 -0.69
CA SER A 51 4.19 -36.83 -0.57
C SER A 51 5.67 -36.65 -0.20
N GLU A 52 6.26 -37.61 0.52
CA GLU A 52 7.69 -37.58 0.86
C GLU A 52 8.58 -37.53 -0.40
N ALA A 53 8.14 -38.12 -1.51
CA ALA A 53 8.81 -38.05 -2.80
C ALA A 53 8.79 -36.63 -3.39
N THR A 54 7.68 -35.91 -3.22
CA THR A 54 7.58 -34.50 -3.62
C THR A 54 8.44 -33.61 -2.73
N VAL A 55 8.38 -33.79 -1.40
CA VAL A 55 9.27 -33.08 -0.45
C VAL A 55 10.73 -33.31 -0.80
N SER A 56 11.14 -34.55 -1.07
CA SER A 56 12.51 -34.88 -1.46
C SER A 56 12.96 -34.18 -2.75
N ARG A 57 12.07 -34.03 -3.73
CA ARG A 57 12.34 -33.28 -4.98
C ARG A 57 12.50 -31.78 -4.72
N ILE A 58 11.65 -31.21 -3.87
CA ILE A 58 11.74 -29.81 -3.47
C ILE A 58 13.04 -29.55 -2.72
N LEU A 59 13.38 -30.37 -1.73
CA LEU A 59 14.63 -30.22 -0.97
C LEU A 59 15.87 -30.32 -1.86
N LEU A 60 15.85 -31.19 -2.87
CA LEU A 60 16.94 -31.25 -3.86
C LEU A 60 17.04 -29.97 -4.69
N ARG A 61 15.91 -29.32 -5.00
CA ARG A 61 15.90 -28.05 -5.71
C ARG A 61 16.42 -26.92 -4.82
N LEU A 62 16.03 -26.88 -3.54
CA LEU A 62 16.58 -25.95 -2.55
C LEU A 62 18.10 -26.14 -2.36
N ASP A 63 18.58 -27.39 -2.36
CA ASP A 63 20.02 -27.71 -2.33
C ASP A 63 20.73 -27.10 -3.55
N ARG A 64 20.15 -27.22 -4.76
CA ARG A 64 20.69 -26.63 -6.01
C ARG A 64 20.68 -25.11 -6.02
N MET A 65 19.78 -24.50 -5.25
CA MET A 65 19.65 -23.05 -5.10
C MET A 65 20.58 -22.48 -4.03
N GLY A 66 21.38 -23.33 -3.35
CA GLY A 66 22.28 -22.93 -2.27
C GLY A 66 21.56 -22.63 -0.96
N LEU A 67 20.25 -22.85 -0.88
CA LEU A 67 19.40 -22.50 0.25
C LEU A 67 19.43 -23.54 1.37
N THR A 68 19.69 -24.80 1.01
CA THR A 68 19.92 -25.89 1.95
C THR A 68 21.19 -26.65 1.59
N THR A 69 21.75 -27.36 2.56
CA THR A 69 22.89 -28.24 2.33
C THR A 69 22.65 -29.60 2.95
N ARG A 70 23.03 -30.66 2.23
CA ARG A 70 22.84 -32.04 2.67
C ARG A 70 23.96 -32.46 3.63
N VAL A 71 23.57 -33.00 4.78
CA VAL A 71 24.48 -33.59 5.77
C VAL A 71 24.32 -35.12 5.74
N GLU A 72 25.13 -35.75 4.88
CA GLU A 72 25.20 -37.21 4.69
C GLU A 72 23.81 -37.91 4.65
N ARG A 73 23.56 -38.81 5.62
CA ARG A 73 22.29 -39.53 5.84
C ARG A 73 21.42 -38.90 6.92
N LYS A 74 21.86 -37.79 7.55
CA LYS A 74 21.14 -37.13 8.65
C LYS A 74 20.05 -36.19 8.17
N GLY A 75 20.20 -35.60 6.98
CA GLY A 75 19.18 -34.73 6.40
C GLY A 75 19.76 -33.50 5.71
N ARG A 76 19.06 -32.36 5.81
CA ARG A 76 19.52 -31.04 5.36
C ARG A 76 19.63 -30.06 6.52
N LEU A 77 20.56 -29.13 6.41
CA LEU A 77 20.59 -27.88 7.17
C LEU A 77 20.25 -26.72 6.24
N VAL A 78 19.62 -25.68 6.75
CA VAL A 78 19.47 -24.41 6.04
C VAL A 78 20.82 -23.70 6.03
N THR A 79 21.21 -23.18 4.88
CA THR A 79 22.43 -22.36 4.76
C THR A 79 22.19 -20.96 5.33
N GLU A 80 23.23 -20.14 5.38
CA GLU A 80 23.06 -18.75 5.80
C GLU A 80 22.18 -17.95 4.84
N GLU A 81 22.36 -18.16 3.54
CA GLU A 81 21.53 -17.56 2.50
C GLU A 81 20.06 -18.01 2.61
N GLY A 82 19.83 -19.28 2.94
CA GLY A 82 18.49 -19.80 3.20
C GLY A 82 17.81 -19.18 4.42
N ARG A 83 18.56 -18.92 5.50
CA ARG A 83 18.04 -18.23 6.69
C ARG A 83 17.70 -16.78 6.38
N GLN A 84 18.61 -16.05 5.72
CA GLN A 84 18.36 -14.67 5.33
C GLN A 84 17.11 -14.55 4.44
N LEU A 85 16.91 -15.47 3.49
CA LEU A 85 15.71 -15.50 2.65
C LEU A 85 14.43 -15.66 3.49
N VAL A 86 14.44 -16.58 4.46
CA VAL A 86 13.30 -16.81 5.35
C VAL A 86 13.02 -15.55 6.18
N ASP A 87 14.05 -14.99 6.80
CA ASP A 87 13.93 -13.79 7.65
C ASP A 87 13.41 -12.58 6.86
N ASP A 88 14.01 -12.27 5.70
CA ASP A 88 13.59 -11.16 4.82
C ASP A 88 12.13 -11.32 4.39
N THR A 89 11.73 -12.54 4.04
CA THR A 89 10.36 -12.83 3.59
C THR A 89 9.37 -12.73 4.76
N GLN A 90 9.73 -13.23 5.93
CA GLN A 90 8.89 -13.12 7.12
C GLN A 90 8.73 -11.66 7.55
N GLN A 91 9.82 -10.89 7.57
CA GLN A 91 9.77 -9.46 7.89
C GLN A 91 8.92 -8.69 6.88
N SER A 92 9.06 -8.97 5.59
CA SER A 92 8.23 -8.35 4.54
C SER A 92 6.75 -8.67 4.73
N ARG A 93 6.41 -9.89 5.16
CA ARG A 93 5.03 -10.28 5.49
C ARG A 93 4.50 -9.55 6.73
N LEU A 94 5.32 -9.39 7.77
CA LEU A 94 4.91 -8.65 8.97
C LEU A 94 4.56 -7.20 8.63
N ILE A 95 5.42 -6.50 7.89
CA ILE A 95 5.15 -5.12 7.45
C ILE A 95 3.88 -5.06 6.59
N HIS A 96 3.72 -6.00 5.66
CA HIS A 96 2.53 -6.08 4.83
C HIS A 96 1.26 -6.30 5.66
N ASP A 97 1.29 -7.21 6.63
CA ASP A 97 0.14 -7.54 7.46
C ASP A 97 -0.21 -6.40 8.44
N GLU A 98 0.79 -5.75 9.03
CA GLU A 98 0.62 -4.54 9.82
C GLU A 98 -0.02 -3.41 9.00
N LEU A 99 0.48 -3.16 7.79
CA LEU A 99 -0.08 -2.16 6.90
C LEU A 99 -1.52 -2.52 6.50
N ARG A 100 -1.79 -3.78 6.15
CA ARG A 100 -3.15 -4.24 5.84
C ARG A 100 -4.10 -4.07 7.04
N HIS A 101 -3.62 -4.36 8.24
CA HIS A 101 -4.41 -4.17 9.46
C HIS A 101 -4.71 -2.69 9.70
N ALA A 102 -3.71 -1.81 9.54
CA ALA A 102 -3.88 -0.37 9.68
C ALA A 102 -4.85 0.22 8.62
N LEU A 103 -4.86 -0.33 7.41
CA LEU A 103 -5.76 0.08 6.32
C LEU A 103 -7.14 -0.60 6.38
N ASN A 104 -7.36 -1.54 7.30
CA ASN A 104 -8.67 -2.16 7.51
C ASN A 104 -9.56 -1.23 8.34
N ILE A 105 -10.11 -0.21 7.67
CA ILE A 105 -10.96 0.81 8.28
C ILE A 105 -12.32 0.20 8.63
N THR A 106 -12.62 0.12 9.92
CA THR A 106 -13.86 -0.44 10.48
C THR A 106 -14.68 0.57 11.28
N ASP A 107 -14.09 1.72 11.60
CA ASP A 107 -14.74 2.83 12.28
C ASP A 107 -14.26 4.21 11.78
N VAL A 108 -14.94 5.28 12.20
CA VAL A 108 -14.65 6.64 11.70
C VAL A 108 -13.36 7.22 12.25
N SER A 109 -12.88 6.81 13.42
CA SER A 109 -11.60 7.30 13.92
C SER A 109 -10.45 6.85 13.02
N GLN A 110 -10.52 5.61 12.53
CA GLN A 110 -9.59 5.07 11.53
C GLN A 110 -9.72 5.79 10.18
N LEU A 111 -10.94 6.17 9.76
CA LEU A 111 -11.16 6.98 8.56
C LEU A 111 -10.53 8.38 8.69
N VAL A 112 -10.65 9.01 9.85
CA VAL A 112 -10.01 10.30 10.15
C VAL A 112 -8.48 10.14 10.11
N ASP A 113 -7.92 9.06 10.64
CA ASP A 113 -6.49 8.78 10.54
C ASP A 113 -6.02 8.59 9.09
N LEU A 114 -6.81 7.90 8.26
CA LEU A 114 -6.55 7.78 6.82
C LEU A 114 -6.54 9.15 6.13
N LEU A 115 -7.51 10.02 6.43
CA LEU A 115 -7.55 11.39 5.90
C LEU A 115 -6.36 12.25 6.36
N ARG A 116 -5.87 12.05 7.59
CA ARG A 116 -4.64 12.71 8.08
C ARG A 116 -3.42 12.26 7.29
N ALA A 117 -3.30 10.97 7.01
CA ALA A 117 -2.23 10.41 6.18
C ALA A 117 -2.30 10.95 4.74
N ARG A 118 -3.50 10.96 4.15
CA ARG A 118 -3.78 11.57 2.84
C ARG A 118 -3.30 13.01 2.77
N ARG A 119 -3.66 13.82 3.76
CA ARG A 119 -3.24 15.21 3.87
C ARG A 119 -1.72 15.38 3.90
N GLY A 120 -1.00 14.57 4.68
CA GLY A 120 0.46 14.65 4.74
C GLY A 120 1.13 14.28 3.41
N LEU A 121 0.65 13.23 2.74
CA LEU A 121 1.21 12.75 1.48
C LEU A 121 0.94 13.72 0.32
N GLU A 122 -0.29 14.20 0.20
CA GLU A 122 -0.70 15.04 -0.92
C GLU A 122 -0.17 16.48 -0.83
N GLN A 123 0.11 16.98 0.37
CA GLN A 123 0.81 18.25 0.56
C GLN A 123 2.21 18.24 -0.05
N GLU A 124 2.93 17.14 0.16
CA GLU A 124 4.27 16.98 -0.43
C GLU A 124 4.15 16.72 -1.93
N ALA A 125 3.14 15.97 -2.36
CA ALA A 125 2.84 15.78 -3.77
C ALA A 125 2.59 17.12 -4.49
N ALA A 126 1.80 18.02 -3.90
CA ALA A 126 1.48 19.31 -4.47
C ALA A 126 2.70 20.23 -4.59
N LEU A 127 3.56 20.23 -3.57
CA LEU A 127 4.84 20.95 -3.63
C LEU A 127 5.69 20.43 -4.80
N LEU A 128 5.88 19.12 -4.88
CA LEU A 128 6.70 18.51 -5.93
C LEU A 128 6.07 18.67 -7.31
N ALA A 129 4.75 18.63 -7.42
CA ALA A 129 4.03 18.85 -8.68
C ALA A 129 4.30 20.26 -9.21
N ALA A 130 4.28 21.28 -8.35
CA ALA A 130 4.64 22.64 -8.76
C ALA A 130 6.08 22.76 -9.28
N GLN A 131 6.98 21.85 -8.89
CA GLN A 131 8.38 21.84 -9.31
C GLN A 131 8.63 20.98 -10.56
N HIS A 132 7.85 19.93 -10.76
CA HIS A 132 8.16 18.86 -11.73
C HIS A 132 7.07 18.56 -12.75
N ALA A 133 5.86 19.12 -12.60
CA ALA A 133 4.76 18.86 -13.51
C ALA A 133 5.11 19.24 -14.95
N THR A 134 4.73 18.39 -15.89
CA THR A 134 4.87 18.65 -17.32
C THR A 134 3.65 19.39 -17.86
N ALA A 135 3.74 19.92 -19.08
CA ALA A 135 2.58 20.51 -19.75
C ALA A 135 1.43 19.50 -19.94
N GLU A 136 1.75 18.23 -20.17
CA GLU A 136 0.77 17.13 -20.26
C GLU A 136 0.09 16.88 -18.91
N ASP A 137 0.85 16.88 -17.81
CA ASP A 137 0.27 16.74 -16.45
C ASP A 137 -0.69 17.89 -16.14
N LEU A 138 -0.35 19.12 -16.53
CA LEU A 138 -1.20 20.31 -16.34
C LEU A 138 -2.47 20.24 -17.19
N GLU A 139 -2.37 19.80 -18.44
CA GLU A 139 -3.53 19.62 -19.32
C GLU A 139 -4.50 18.57 -18.75
N GLU A 140 -3.98 17.44 -18.28
CA GLU A 140 -4.79 16.39 -17.64
C GLU A 140 -5.46 16.88 -16.34
N LEU A 141 -4.73 17.60 -15.49
CA LEU A 141 -5.29 18.20 -14.27
C LEU A 141 -6.42 19.18 -14.61
N ARG A 142 -6.22 20.08 -15.57
CA ARG A 142 -7.25 21.04 -16.01
C ARG A 142 -8.48 20.33 -16.59
N ALA A 143 -8.27 19.32 -17.43
CA ALA A 143 -9.35 18.55 -18.02
C ALA A 143 -10.17 17.81 -16.96
N ASN A 144 -9.52 17.22 -15.96
CA ASN A 144 -10.19 16.55 -14.86
C ASN A 144 -11.00 17.53 -13.99
N VAL A 145 -10.47 18.71 -13.69
CA VAL A 145 -11.21 19.75 -12.93
C VAL A 145 -12.45 20.22 -13.68
N GLU A 146 -12.38 20.39 -15.00
CA GLU A 146 -13.54 20.73 -15.82
C GLU A 146 -14.58 19.60 -15.84
N LEU A 147 -14.15 18.35 -15.91
CA LEU A 147 -15.05 17.20 -15.78
C LEU A 147 -15.71 17.16 -14.40
N TYR A 148 -14.95 17.38 -13.34
CA TYR A 148 -15.47 17.41 -11.98
C TYR A 148 -16.50 18.53 -11.80
N ARG A 149 -16.22 19.73 -12.28
CA ARG A 149 -17.17 20.87 -12.32
C ARG A 149 -18.52 20.52 -12.95
N ARG A 150 -18.54 19.72 -14.02
CA ARG A 150 -19.79 19.34 -14.72
C ARG A 150 -20.58 18.24 -14.04
N THR A 151 -19.94 17.51 -13.13
CA THR A 151 -20.47 16.28 -12.53
C THR A 151 -20.62 16.37 -11.01
N VAL A 152 -20.13 17.45 -10.40
CA VAL A 152 -20.24 17.72 -8.97
C VAL A 152 -21.69 17.66 -8.49
N GLY A 153 -21.90 17.08 -7.31
CA GLY A 153 -23.24 16.84 -6.76
C GLY A 153 -24.01 15.66 -7.40
N THR A 154 -23.41 14.96 -8.36
CA THR A 154 -23.97 13.71 -8.93
C THR A 154 -23.09 12.51 -8.59
N PRO A 155 -23.62 11.27 -8.68
CA PRO A 155 -22.79 10.07 -8.50
C PRO A 155 -21.57 10.01 -9.44
N ASP A 156 -21.67 10.60 -10.63
CA ASP A 156 -20.58 10.63 -11.61
C ASP A 156 -19.44 11.58 -11.20
N GLY A 157 -19.67 12.48 -10.24
CA GLY A 157 -18.69 13.44 -9.73
C GLY A 157 -17.69 12.84 -8.73
N ILE A 158 -18.01 11.69 -8.12
CA ILE A 158 -17.13 11.01 -7.16
C ILE A 158 -15.79 10.65 -7.81
N ARG A 159 -15.85 10.07 -9.02
CA ARG A 159 -14.64 9.59 -9.71
C ARG A 159 -13.71 10.74 -10.13
N PRO A 160 -14.16 11.81 -10.82
CA PRO A 160 -13.31 12.95 -11.15
C PRO A 160 -12.74 13.67 -9.92
N GLY A 161 -13.53 13.77 -8.83
CA GLY A 161 -13.06 14.30 -7.56
C GLY A 161 -11.84 13.54 -7.04
N MET A 162 -11.91 12.20 -6.99
CA MET A 162 -10.79 11.35 -6.59
C MET A 162 -9.63 11.32 -7.58
N GLU A 163 -9.92 11.34 -8.88
CA GLU A 163 -8.92 11.29 -9.93
C GLU A 163 -7.98 12.50 -9.89
N PHE A 164 -8.50 13.66 -9.45
CA PHE A 164 -7.68 14.87 -9.27
C PHE A 164 -6.46 14.60 -8.39
N HIS A 165 -6.66 13.93 -7.26
CA HIS A 165 -5.61 13.65 -6.29
C HIS A 165 -4.58 12.67 -6.84
N ARG A 166 -5.02 11.69 -7.64
CA ARG A 166 -4.13 10.74 -8.33
C ARG A 166 -3.26 11.46 -9.35
N LEU A 167 -3.86 12.33 -10.17
CA LEU A 167 -3.15 13.13 -11.16
C LEU A 167 -2.13 14.06 -10.48
N LEU A 168 -2.50 14.69 -9.37
CA LEU A 168 -1.59 15.56 -8.62
C LEU A 168 -0.39 14.78 -8.06
N ILE A 169 -0.61 13.58 -7.52
CA ILE A 169 0.48 12.71 -7.04
C ILE A 169 1.37 12.25 -8.19
N ARG A 170 0.81 11.92 -9.34
CA ARG A 170 1.60 11.54 -10.52
C ARG A 170 2.44 12.71 -11.04
N ALA A 171 1.86 13.92 -11.05
CA ALA A 171 2.54 15.16 -11.44
C ALA A 171 3.71 15.52 -10.53
N ALA A 172 3.75 15.02 -9.28
CA ALA A 172 4.90 15.16 -8.38
C ALA A 172 6.18 14.48 -8.90
N ARG A 173 6.04 13.54 -9.85
CA ARG A 173 7.12 12.75 -10.47
C ARG A 173 8.04 12.07 -9.45
N SER A 174 7.45 11.58 -8.36
CA SER A 174 8.14 10.83 -7.30
C SER A 174 7.64 9.38 -7.28
N PRO A 175 8.41 8.41 -7.83
CA PRO A 175 7.98 7.01 -7.91
C PRO A 175 7.65 6.38 -6.56
N LEU A 176 8.38 6.76 -5.50
CA LEU A 176 8.13 6.27 -4.15
C LEU A 176 6.83 6.83 -3.58
N LEU A 177 6.57 8.13 -3.77
CA LEU A 177 5.33 8.76 -3.30
C LEU A 177 4.11 8.15 -4.00
N GLU A 178 4.20 7.94 -5.31
CA GLU A 178 3.15 7.30 -6.08
C GLU A 178 2.88 5.85 -5.62
N ALA A 179 3.93 5.07 -5.35
CA ALA A 179 3.80 3.71 -4.83
C ALA A 179 3.10 3.70 -3.46
N ILE A 180 3.51 4.59 -2.53
CA ILE A 180 2.90 4.73 -1.21
C ILE A 180 1.42 5.13 -1.34
N ALA A 181 1.12 6.15 -2.15
CA ALA A 181 -0.25 6.61 -2.35
C ALA A 181 -1.15 5.54 -2.97
N ARG A 182 -0.63 4.76 -3.92
CA ARG A 182 -1.38 3.65 -4.52
C ARG A 182 -1.74 2.58 -3.49
N THR A 183 -0.83 2.28 -2.56
CA THR A 183 -1.08 1.29 -1.51
C THR A 183 -2.00 1.81 -0.41
N ILE A 184 -1.86 3.07 -0.01
CA ILE A 184 -2.53 3.62 1.18
C ILE A 184 -3.82 4.36 0.85
N LEU A 185 -3.89 5.05 -0.29
CA LEU A 185 -4.94 6.03 -0.58
C LEU A 185 -5.94 5.53 -1.62
N TYR A 186 -5.51 4.88 -2.71
CA TYR A 186 -6.38 4.72 -3.88
C TYR A 186 -7.60 3.84 -3.59
N ASP A 187 -7.41 2.56 -3.24
CA ASP A 187 -8.53 1.66 -2.96
C ASP A 187 -9.22 1.99 -1.62
N PRO A 188 -8.49 2.29 -0.52
CA PRO A 188 -9.15 2.59 0.75
C PRO A 188 -9.99 3.87 0.70
N VAL A 189 -9.48 4.98 0.16
CA VAL A 189 -10.22 6.25 0.16
C VAL A 189 -11.38 6.21 -0.83
N GLU A 190 -11.19 5.67 -2.03
CA GLU A 190 -12.26 5.56 -3.03
C GLU A 190 -13.45 4.75 -2.51
N LYS A 191 -13.17 3.70 -1.71
CA LYS A 191 -14.20 2.92 -1.03
C LYS A 191 -15.05 3.78 -0.08
N PHE A 192 -14.44 4.71 0.67
CA PHE A 192 -15.13 5.55 1.65
C PHE A 192 -15.64 6.89 1.08
N GLU A 193 -15.25 7.25 -0.13
CA GLU A 193 -15.61 8.53 -0.75
C GLU A 193 -17.12 8.81 -0.80
N PRO A 194 -18.00 7.83 -1.09
CA PRO A 194 -19.45 8.08 -1.02
C PRO A 194 -19.94 8.47 0.38
N ALA A 195 -19.36 7.88 1.44
CA ALA A 195 -19.69 8.26 2.82
C ALA A 195 -19.12 9.63 3.17
N LEU A 196 -17.89 9.94 2.76
CA LEU A 196 -17.29 11.26 2.94
C LEU A 196 -18.11 12.33 2.23
N SER A 197 -18.44 12.12 0.95
CA SER A 197 -19.30 13.01 0.17
C SER A 197 -20.70 13.17 0.77
N ALA A 198 -21.26 12.13 1.41
CA ALA A 198 -22.55 12.26 2.10
C ALA A 198 -22.44 13.09 3.39
N ILE A 199 -21.34 12.93 4.15
CA ILE A 199 -21.06 13.72 5.35
C ILE A 199 -20.84 15.20 4.98
N VAL A 200 -20.05 15.43 3.93
CA VAL A 200 -19.69 16.75 3.40
C VAL A 200 -20.90 17.41 2.74
N GLY A 201 -21.60 16.73 1.84
CA GLY A 201 -22.74 17.28 1.11
C GLY A 201 -23.95 17.66 1.98
N GLU A 202 -24.02 17.18 3.23
CA GLU A 202 -25.03 17.60 4.20
C GLU A 202 -24.68 18.98 4.85
N HIS A 203 -23.42 19.42 4.80
CA HIS A 203 -22.91 20.61 5.51
C HIS A 203 -22.07 21.59 4.66
N GLY A 204 -21.58 21.17 3.49
CA GLY A 204 -20.59 21.86 2.68
C GLY A 204 -21.08 22.22 1.28
N ASP A 205 -20.43 23.21 0.68
CA ASP A 205 -20.66 23.64 -0.70
C ASP A 205 -19.77 22.81 -1.63
N LEU A 206 -20.32 21.82 -2.32
CA LEU A 206 -19.53 20.97 -3.23
C LEU A 206 -18.87 21.79 -4.36
N ASP A 207 -19.40 22.97 -4.69
CA ASP A 207 -18.77 23.89 -5.65
C ASP A 207 -17.47 24.50 -5.09
N GLN A 208 -17.33 24.57 -3.76
CA GLN A 208 -16.08 24.97 -3.09
C GLN A 208 -14.95 23.97 -3.37
N ALA A 209 -15.22 22.67 -3.39
CA ALA A 209 -14.20 21.66 -3.68
C ALA A 209 -13.64 21.82 -5.11
N VAL A 210 -14.52 22.10 -6.08
CA VAL A 210 -14.12 22.40 -7.47
C VAL A 210 -13.27 23.67 -7.52
N ALA A 211 -13.69 24.74 -6.83
CA ALA A 211 -12.92 25.98 -6.77
C ALA A 211 -11.52 25.77 -6.17
N GLN A 212 -11.42 25.00 -5.07
CA GLN A 212 -10.15 24.65 -4.45
C GLN A 212 -9.23 23.86 -5.40
N HIS A 213 -9.78 22.89 -6.15
CA HIS A 213 -8.99 22.15 -7.15
C HIS A 213 -8.46 23.09 -8.24
N VAL A 214 -9.24 24.07 -8.71
CA VAL A 214 -8.75 25.10 -9.66
C VAL A 214 -7.58 25.86 -9.08
N GLU A 215 -7.69 26.37 -7.86
CA GLU A 215 -6.63 27.15 -7.22
C GLU A 215 -5.35 26.36 -7.03
N ILE A 216 -5.46 25.06 -6.73
CA ILE A 216 -4.32 24.14 -6.63
C ILE A 216 -3.62 24.01 -7.98
N VAL A 217 -4.36 23.78 -9.07
CA VAL A 217 -3.78 23.68 -10.42
C VAL A 217 -3.12 25.00 -10.83
N ASP A 218 -3.74 26.15 -10.54
CA ASP A 218 -3.17 27.47 -10.80
C ASP A 218 -1.83 27.66 -10.07
N ALA A 219 -1.73 27.20 -8.82
CA ALA A 219 -0.49 27.28 -8.06
C ALA A 219 0.60 26.34 -8.59
N VAL A 220 0.22 25.14 -9.02
CA VAL A 220 1.14 24.17 -9.67
C VAL A 220 1.65 24.73 -11.00
N GLU A 221 0.78 25.27 -11.84
CA GLU A 221 1.14 25.88 -13.13
C GLU A 221 2.05 27.10 -12.96
N ALA A 222 1.84 27.91 -11.91
CA ALA A 222 2.68 29.05 -11.58
C ALA A 222 4.04 28.65 -10.97
N GLY A 223 4.26 27.38 -10.64
CA GLY A 223 5.44 26.89 -9.93
C GLY A 223 5.53 27.36 -8.47
N ASP A 224 4.42 27.82 -7.88
CA ASP A 224 4.35 28.28 -6.49
C ASP A 224 4.12 27.09 -5.55
N ALA A 225 5.21 26.38 -5.26
CA ALA A 225 5.19 25.15 -4.49
C ALA A 225 4.64 25.32 -3.06
N ASP A 226 4.95 26.46 -2.41
CA ASP A 226 4.46 26.74 -1.07
C ASP A 226 2.95 27.05 -1.07
N ARG A 227 2.46 27.75 -2.10
CA ARG A 227 1.02 27.98 -2.27
C ARG A 227 0.29 26.67 -2.58
N ALA A 228 0.80 25.84 -3.50
CA ALA A 228 0.19 24.55 -3.83
C ALA A 228 0.05 23.66 -2.57
N ARG A 229 1.11 23.57 -1.75
CA ARG A 229 1.08 22.85 -0.47
C ARG A 229 0.02 23.39 0.48
N ARG A 230 -0.05 24.72 0.67
CA ARG A 230 -1.04 25.34 1.58
C ARG A 230 -2.47 25.11 1.12
N LEU A 231 -2.74 25.18 -0.18
CA LEU A 231 -4.07 24.97 -0.74
C LEU A 231 -4.53 23.52 -0.56
N VAL A 232 -3.66 22.54 -0.80
CA VAL A 232 -3.97 21.12 -0.51
C VAL A 232 -4.16 20.88 0.98
N HIS A 233 -3.35 21.52 1.84
CA HIS A 233 -3.57 21.47 3.28
C HIS A 233 -4.98 21.93 3.64
N ALA A 234 -5.39 23.11 3.16
CA ALA A 234 -6.70 23.68 3.45
C ALA A 234 -7.81 22.76 2.94
N HIS A 235 -7.77 22.40 1.66
CA HIS A 235 -8.74 21.51 1.01
C HIS A 235 -8.99 20.24 1.83
N LEU A 236 -7.95 19.49 2.22
CA LEU A 236 -8.11 18.25 2.98
C LEU A 236 -8.42 18.47 4.47
N SER A 237 -8.17 19.67 5.00
CA SER A 237 -8.54 19.99 6.39
C SER A 237 -10.03 20.22 6.53
N ASP A 238 -10.69 20.78 5.52
CA ASP A 238 -12.14 20.94 5.49
C ASP A 238 -12.85 19.58 5.66
N PHE A 239 -12.45 18.56 4.87
CA PHE A 239 -12.97 17.19 5.02
C PHE A 239 -12.67 16.56 6.38
N LEU A 240 -11.48 16.82 6.94
CA LEU A 240 -11.09 16.31 8.26
C LEU A 240 -11.94 16.91 9.38
N GLU A 241 -12.18 18.21 9.34
CA GLU A 241 -13.00 18.91 10.33
C GLU A 241 -14.45 18.43 10.26
N GLU A 242 -15.00 18.25 9.07
CA GLU A 242 -16.35 17.72 8.88
C GLU A 242 -16.47 16.26 9.35
N ALA A 243 -15.50 15.40 9.03
CA ALA A 243 -15.46 14.02 9.51
C ALA A 243 -15.34 13.95 11.06
N ASP A 244 -14.56 14.85 11.67
CA ASP A 244 -14.39 14.96 13.13
C ASP A 244 -15.67 15.50 13.81
N LEU A 245 -16.36 16.47 13.20
CA LEU A 245 -17.64 16.97 13.66
C LEU A 245 -18.72 15.88 13.58
N PHE A 246 -18.75 15.13 12.48
CA PHE A 246 -19.65 13.99 12.31
C PHE A 246 -19.40 12.94 13.40
N THR A 247 -18.15 12.64 13.76
CA THR A 247 -17.88 11.70 14.87
C THR A 247 -18.38 12.17 16.21
N LYS A 248 -18.30 13.48 16.50
CA LYS A 248 -18.72 14.06 17.78
C LYS A 248 -20.24 14.17 17.93
N HIS A 249 -20.97 14.37 16.83
CA HIS A 249 -22.40 14.69 16.86
C HIS A 249 -23.30 13.61 16.26
N ALA A 250 -22.78 12.72 15.41
CA ALA A 250 -23.58 11.66 14.80
C ALA A 250 -23.90 10.55 15.80
N ASN A 251 -25.13 10.03 15.69
CA ASN A 251 -25.53 8.85 16.44
C ASN A 251 -24.63 7.66 15.99
N PRO A 252 -23.99 6.92 16.93
CA PRO A 252 -23.13 5.77 16.60
C PRO A 252 -23.79 4.67 15.75
N SER A 253 -25.13 4.65 15.66
CA SER A 253 -25.88 3.77 14.76
C SER A 253 -25.94 4.25 13.31
N VAL A 254 -25.94 5.57 13.07
CA VAL A 254 -25.88 6.16 11.72
C VAL A 254 -24.49 5.94 11.13
N VAL A 255 -23.46 6.22 11.94
CA VAL A 255 -22.06 5.97 11.60
C VAL A 255 -21.84 4.51 11.18
N ARG A 256 -22.31 3.55 11.99
CA ARG A 256 -22.20 2.12 11.67
C ARG A 256 -22.99 1.72 10.43
N ARG A 257 -24.16 2.32 10.17
CA ARG A 257 -24.94 2.03 8.96
C ARG A 257 -24.23 2.54 7.70
N LEU A 258 -23.66 3.75 7.72
CA LEU A 258 -22.90 4.28 6.58
C LEU A 258 -21.66 3.44 6.27
N LEU A 259 -20.91 3.03 7.31
CA LEU A 259 -19.77 2.16 7.13
C LEU A 259 -20.19 0.75 6.67
N ALA A 260 -21.30 0.20 7.15
CA ALA A 260 -21.81 -1.10 6.74
C ALA A 260 -22.37 -1.15 5.30
N LEU A 261 -22.67 -0.01 4.69
CA LEU A 261 -23.04 0.06 3.27
C LEU A 261 -21.81 -0.06 2.35
N ILE A 262 -20.62 0.10 2.92
CA ILE A 262 -19.35 0.21 2.21
C ILE A 262 -18.45 -1.00 2.52
N LEU A 263 -18.57 -1.63 3.69
CA LEU A 263 -17.82 -2.82 4.11
C LEU A 263 -18.39 -4.13 3.56
#